data_AF-A0A2E5S1L5-F1
#
_entry.id   AF-A0A2E5S1L5-F1
#
_cell.length_a   1.000
_cell.length_b   1.000
_cell.length_c   1.000
_cell.angle_alpha   90.00
_cell.angle_beta   90.00
_cell.angle_gamma   90.00
#
_symmetry.space_group_name_H-M   'P 1'
#
loop_
_entity.id
_entity.type
_entity.pdbx_description
1 polymer ?
#
loop_
_entity_poly.entity_id
_entity_poly.type
_entity_poly.pdbx_seq_one_letter_code
_entity_poly.pdbx_strand_id
1 'polypeptide(L)'
;MDQRQKDYTEYYHTRMKRYEGNPMYKNSYETEKALYELMRDATSKEEYQKKFFGEKLNIKNAIALVKDREAARLKHYTEINEPIRARGSQEILDVVDSFESEAEITTEIPKLQQKNSVSVSVDGFADYFFDDFPVLESLEVARRAEVPDRWKSEQESYIKDTIAKGIKDWQEQVIPNARQWDPAWSFDYSLLEEDRHRRKIPVPDSVVKRRLEEHKEYRGIS
;
A
#
# COMPACT_ATOMS: atom_id res chain seq x y z
N MET A 1 28.23 -13.43 -38.69
CA MET A 1 27.23 -13.36 -37.59
C MET A 1 26.23 -14.48 -37.77
N ASP A 2 26.12 -15.35 -36.77
CA ASP A 2 25.10 -16.41 -36.72
C ASP A 2 23.69 -15.78 -36.63
N GLN A 3 22.67 -16.42 -37.21
CA GLN A 3 21.28 -15.93 -37.22
C GLN A 3 20.79 -15.68 -35.78
N ARG A 4 21.17 -16.57 -34.86
CA ARG A 4 20.87 -16.46 -33.43
C ARG A 4 21.35 -15.13 -32.82
N GLN A 5 22.53 -14.65 -33.20
CA GLN A 5 23.07 -13.38 -32.68
C GLN A 5 22.24 -12.18 -33.15
N LYS A 6 21.79 -12.21 -34.41
CA LYS A 6 20.92 -11.17 -34.96
C LYS A 6 19.57 -11.15 -34.24
N ASP A 7 18.97 -12.32 -34.02
CA ASP A 7 17.69 -12.45 -33.32
C ASP A 7 17.78 -11.93 -31.88
N TYR A 8 18.85 -12.28 -31.15
CA TYR A 8 19.06 -11.74 -29.79
C TYR A 8 19.32 -10.24 -29.80
N THR A 9 20.10 -9.72 -30.74
CA THR A 9 20.36 -8.28 -30.84
C THR A 9 19.07 -7.51 -31.04
N GLU A 10 18.18 -7.97 -31.93
CA GLU A 10 16.87 -7.34 -32.17
C GLU A 10 15.95 -7.45 -30.95
N TYR A 11 15.97 -8.59 -30.25
CA TYR A 11 15.21 -8.77 -29.02
C TYR A 11 15.61 -7.75 -27.94
N TYR A 12 16.92 -7.58 -27.69
CA TYR A 12 17.38 -6.59 -26.69
C TYR A 12 17.22 -5.15 -27.17
N HIS A 13 17.31 -4.89 -28.48
CA HIS A 13 16.95 -3.59 -29.05
C HIS A 13 15.50 -3.21 -28.76
N THR A 14 14.57 -4.15 -28.98
CA THR A 14 13.13 -3.95 -28.69
C THR A 14 12.89 -3.71 -27.19
N ARG A 15 13.60 -4.43 -26.31
CA ARG A 15 13.53 -4.21 -24.85
C ARG A 15 14.01 -2.81 -24.46
N MET A 16 15.15 -2.36 -24.98
CA MET A 16 15.66 -1.01 -24.74
C MET A 16 14.66 0.05 -25.20
N LYS A 17 14.11 -0.10 -26.42
CA LYS A 17 13.14 0.85 -26.99
C LYS A 17 11.89 1.03 -26.13
N ARG A 18 11.48 0.03 -25.35
CA ARG A 18 10.35 0.14 -24.41
C ARG A 18 10.51 1.28 -23.39
N TYR A 19 11.74 1.56 -22.97
CA TYR A 19 12.02 2.57 -21.95
C TYR A 19 12.60 3.87 -22.51
N GLU A 20 12.88 3.91 -23.81
CA GLU A 20 13.48 5.08 -24.46
C GLU A 20 12.58 6.32 -24.29
N GLY A 21 13.17 7.40 -23.78
CA GLY A 21 12.45 8.66 -23.56
C GLY A 21 11.47 8.65 -22.37
N ASN A 22 11.35 7.57 -21.61
CA ASN A 22 10.46 7.51 -20.46
C ASN A 22 11.15 8.02 -19.18
N PRO A 23 10.73 9.17 -18.60
CA PRO A 23 11.38 9.75 -17.43
C PRO A 23 11.25 8.92 -16.15
N MET A 24 10.25 8.02 -16.08
CA MET A 24 10.08 7.13 -14.92
C MET A 24 10.99 5.91 -14.96
N TYR A 25 11.55 5.56 -16.13
CA TYR A 25 12.28 4.32 -16.34
C TYR A 25 13.73 4.55 -16.82
N LYS A 26 14.39 5.58 -16.25
CA LYS A 26 15.73 5.98 -16.68
C LYS A 26 16.77 4.89 -16.40
N ASN A 27 16.74 4.27 -15.22
CA ASN A 27 17.72 3.24 -14.87
C ASN A 27 17.53 2.00 -15.76
N SER A 28 16.28 1.63 -16.03
CA SER A 28 15.92 0.50 -16.89
C SER A 28 16.39 0.75 -18.32
N TYR A 29 16.21 1.98 -18.84
CA TYR A 29 16.73 2.34 -20.16
C TYR A 29 18.26 2.20 -20.23
N GLU A 30 18.99 2.74 -19.25
CA GLU A 30 20.46 2.68 -19.24
C GLU A 30 20.98 1.24 -19.20
N THR A 31 20.37 0.37 -18.39
CA THR A 31 20.80 -1.04 -18.29
C THR A 31 20.37 -1.88 -19.49
N GLU A 32 19.17 -1.67 -20.04
CA GLU A 32 18.72 -2.35 -21.27
C GLU A 32 19.56 -1.91 -22.48
N LYS A 33 19.99 -0.63 -22.53
CA LYS A 33 20.93 -0.14 -23.53
C LYS A 33 22.27 -0.85 -23.42
N ALA A 34 22.82 -0.99 -22.21
CA ALA A 34 24.07 -1.74 -22.00
C ALA A 34 23.95 -3.22 -22.41
N LEU A 35 22.80 -3.86 -22.16
CA LEU A 35 22.52 -5.22 -22.62
C LEU A 35 22.40 -5.33 -24.14
N TYR A 36 21.73 -4.38 -24.78
CA TYR A 36 21.65 -4.28 -26.24
C TYR A 36 23.04 -4.08 -26.87
N GLU A 37 23.83 -3.15 -26.35
CA GLU A 37 25.20 -2.88 -26.82
C GLU A 37 26.09 -4.12 -26.65
N LEU A 38 25.97 -4.83 -25.52
CA LEU A 38 26.64 -6.12 -25.35
C LEU A 38 26.26 -7.13 -26.43
N MET A 39 24.97 -7.28 -26.74
CA MET A 39 24.52 -8.23 -27.75
C MET A 39 24.93 -7.82 -29.16
N ARG A 40 24.99 -6.51 -29.45
CA ARG A 40 25.44 -6.01 -30.75
C ARG A 40 26.95 -6.19 -30.95
N ASP A 41 27.74 -5.93 -29.91
CA ASP A 41 29.19 -5.75 -30.03
C ASP A 41 30.01 -6.98 -29.60
N ALA A 42 29.42 -7.92 -28.85
CA ALA A 42 30.13 -9.12 -28.40
C ALA A 42 30.66 -9.93 -29.58
N THR A 43 31.98 -10.12 -29.61
CA THR A 43 32.67 -10.85 -30.69
C THR A 43 32.89 -12.33 -30.38
N SER A 44 32.74 -12.73 -29.11
CA SER A 44 32.88 -14.12 -28.65
C SER A 44 31.95 -14.44 -27.47
N LYS A 45 31.77 -15.74 -27.20
CA LYS A 45 30.99 -16.23 -26.06
C LYS A 45 31.64 -15.85 -24.73
N GLU A 46 32.97 -15.85 -24.68
CA GLU A 46 33.75 -15.51 -23.49
C GLU A 46 33.58 -14.02 -23.14
N GLU A 47 33.59 -13.13 -24.14
CA GLU A 47 33.33 -11.71 -23.94
C GLU A 47 31.91 -11.48 -23.40
N TYR A 48 30.93 -12.17 -24.00
CA TYR A 48 29.55 -12.14 -23.53
C TYR A 48 29.42 -12.61 -22.08
N GLN A 49 29.97 -13.78 -21.74
CA GLN A 49 29.88 -14.33 -20.40
C GLN A 49 30.55 -13.43 -19.36
N LYS A 50 31.71 -12.85 -19.70
CA LYS A 50 32.43 -11.92 -18.82
C LYS A 50 31.60 -10.68 -18.51
N LYS A 51 30.99 -10.04 -19.51
CA LYS A 51 30.19 -8.83 -19.30
C LYS A 51 28.82 -9.15 -18.70
N PHE A 52 28.13 -10.18 -19.18
CA PHE A 52 26.79 -10.53 -18.69
C PHE A 52 26.81 -11.03 -17.25
N PHE A 53 27.65 -12.02 -16.93
CA PHE A 53 27.72 -12.62 -15.60
C PHE A 53 28.80 -11.98 -14.71
N GLY A 54 29.98 -11.70 -15.26
CA GLY A 54 31.10 -11.15 -14.48
C GLY A 54 30.86 -9.70 -14.04
N GLU A 55 30.34 -8.84 -14.92
CA GLU A 55 29.94 -7.47 -14.56
C GLU A 55 28.51 -7.40 -14.00
N LYS A 56 27.87 -8.56 -13.79
CA LYS A 56 26.52 -8.72 -13.23
C LYS A 56 25.46 -7.86 -13.94
N LEU A 57 25.53 -7.73 -15.27
CA LEU A 57 24.58 -6.91 -16.04
C LEU A 57 23.13 -7.40 -15.91
N ASN A 58 22.92 -8.71 -15.76
CA ASN A 58 21.60 -9.28 -15.48
C ASN A 58 21.03 -8.77 -14.15
N ILE A 59 21.84 -8.77 -13.10
CA ILE A 59 21.44 -8.30 -11.77
C ILE A 59 21.23 -6.78 -11.78
N LYS A 60 22.13 -6.02 -12.40
CA LYS A 60 21.99 -4.57 -12.58
C LYS A 60 20.69 -4.20 -13.29
N ASN A 61 20.31 -4.95 -14.33
CA ASN A 61 19.06 -4.73 -15.05
C ASN A 61 17.82 -5.03 -14.19
N ALA A 62 17.86 -6.09 -13.38
CA ALA A 62 16.79 -6.38 -12.42
C ALA A 62 16.67 -5.28 -11.34
N ILE A 63 17.80 -4.85 -10.77
CA ILE A 63 17.87 -3.74 -9.80
C ILE A 63 17.31 -2.45 -10.40
N ALA A 64 17.69 -2.13 -11.64
CA ALA A 64 17.23 -0.92 -12.32
C ALA A 64 15.71 -0.85 -12.46
N LEU A 65 15.05 -1.96 -12.82
CA LEU A 65 13.60 -2.02 -12.92
C LEU A 65 12.92 -1.82 -11.56
N VAL A 66 13.49 -2.38 -10.50
CA VAL A 66 12.98 -2.19 -9.13
C VAL A 66 13.12 -0.73 -8.72
N LYS A 67 14.30 -0.12 -8.93
CA LYS A 67 14.55 1.29 -8.60
C LYS A 67 13.58 2.22 -9.28
N ASP A 68 13.37 2.04 -10.59
CA ASP A 68 12.43 2.88 -11.34
C ASP A 68 10.99 2.76 -10.82
N ARG A 69 10.53 1.53 -10.56
CA ARG A 69 9.18 1.28 -10.03
C ARG A 69 8.99 1.87 -8.64
N GLU A 70 9.93 1.62 -7.73
CA GLU A 70 9.82 2.09 -6.35
C GLU A 70 10.04 3.60 -6.24
N ALA A 71 10.90 4.21 -7.07
CA ALA A 71 11.04 5.67 -7.13
C ALA A 71 9.74 6.34 -7.64
N ALA A 72 9.10 5.77 -8.67
CA ALA A 72 7.82 6.26 -9.17
C ALA A 72 6.71 6.13 -8.10
N ARG A 73 6.64 5.00 -7.40
CA ARG A 73 5.70 4.76 -6.30
C ARG A 73 5.92 5.71 -5.14
N LEU A 74 7.17 5.84 -4.68
CA LEU A 74 7.55 6.76 -3.60
C LEU A 74 7.13 8.18 -3.94
N LYS A 75 7.49 8.67 -5.13
CA LYS A 75 7.10 9.99 -5.60
C LYS A 75 5.58 10.17 -5.54
N HIS A 76 4.82 9.24 -6.10
CA HIS A 76 3.37 9.30 -6.09
C HIS A 76 2.81 9.35 -4.67
N TYR A 77 3.22 8.42 -3.79
CA TYR A 77 2.73 8.36 -2.41
C TYR A 77 3.10 9.59 -1.58
N THR A 78 4.29 10.15 -1.80
CA THR A 78 4.69 11.42 -1.17
C THR A 78 3.82 12.58 -1.67
N GLU A 79 3.55 12.69 -2.96
CA GLU A 79 2.68 13.74 -3.53
C GLU A 79 1.26 13.70 -2.96
N ILE A 80 0.77 12.50 -2.65
CA ILE A 80 -0.55 12.31 -2.03
C ILE A 80 -0.47 12.14 -0.51
N ASN A 81 0.59 12.51 0.18
CA ASN A 81 0.69 12.41 1.65
C ASN A 81 0.28 11.01 2.20
N GLU A 82 0.74 9.93 1.56
CA GLU A 82 0.52 8.53 1.97
C GLU A 82 1.80 7.92 2.60
N PRO A 83 2.18 8.32 3.84
CA PRO A 83 3.46 7.97 4.44
C PRO A 83 3.66 6.46 4.64
N ILE A 84 2.59 5.72 4.97
CA ILE A 84 2.68 4.28 5.21
C ILE A 84 3.04 3.55 3.91
N ARG A 85 2.39 3.87 2.79
CA ARG A 85 2.72 3.28 1.49
C ARG A 85 4.09 3.73 0.99
N ALA A 86 4.42 5.02 1.15
CA ALA A 86 5.72 5.59 0.79
C ALA A 86 6.89 4.87 1.50
N ARG A 87 6.75 4.57 2.79
CA ARG A 87 7.77 3.88 3.59
C ARG A 87 8.22 2.56 2.95
N GLY A 88 7.30 1.73 2.46
CA GLY A 88 7.68 0.46 1.83
C GLY A 88 8.54 0.64 0.57
N SER A 89 8.22 1.64 -0.26
CA SER A 89 9.04 1.97 -1.43
C SER A 89 10.41 2.53 -1.03
N GLN A 90 10.46 3.36 0.01
CA GLN A 90 11.74 3.87 0.55
C GLN A 90 12.61 2.73 1.10
N GLU A 91 12.06 1.84 1.93
CA GLU A 91 12.80 0.70 2.50
C GLU A 91 13.41 -0.20 1.40
N ILE A 92 12.72 -0.39 0.27
CA ILE A 92 13.27 -1.14 -0.87
C ILE A 92 14.41 -0.36 -1.54
N LEU A 93 14.22 0.94 -1.80
CA LEU A 93 15.24 1.78 -2.43
C LEU A 93 16.52 1.87 -1.59
N ASP A 94 16.41 1.83 -0.26
CA ASP A 94 17.54 1.89 0.66
C ASP A 94 18.46 0.65 0.59
N VAL A 95 17.92 -0.51 0.16
CA VAL A 95 18.66 -1.80 0.17
C VAL A 95 18.90 -2.38 -1.22
N VAL A 96 18.15 -1.97 -2.24
CA VAL A 96 18.19 -2.63 -3.56
C VAL A 96 19.57 -2.61 -4.23
N ASP A 97 20.36 -1.57 -3.98
CA ASP A 97 21.72 -1.44 -4.53
C ASP A 97 22.73 -2.39 -3.86
N SER A 98 22.40 -2.98 -2.70
CA SER A 98 23.26 -3.96 -2.02
C SER A 98 23.03 -5.40 -2.48
N PHE A 99 22.04 -5.66 -3.34
CA PHE A 99 21.75 -7.01 -3.81
C PHE A 99 22.79 -7.51 -4.80
N GLU A 100 23.28 -8.71 -4.56
CA GLU A 100 24.35 -9.36 -5.28
C GLU A 100 23.86 -10.52 -6.17
N SER A 101 22.60 -10.92 -6.04
CA SER A 101 22.02 -12.04 -6.78
C SER A 101 20.53 -11.85 -7.11
N GLU A 102 20.06 -12.55 -8.14
CA GLU A 102 18.62 -12.60 -8.47
C GLU A 102 17.80 -13.21 -7.33
N ALA A 103 18.37 -14.18 -6.59
CA ALA A 103 17.71 -14.84 -5.48
C ALA A 103 17.35 -13.86 -4.35
N GLU A 104 18.24 -12.94 -4.02
CA GLU A 104 18.00 -11.87 -3.03
C GLU A 104 16.87 -10.95 -3.50
N ILE A 105 16.90 -10.50 -4.76
CA ILE A 105 15.83 -9.67 -5.35
C ILE A 105 14.48 -10.39 -5.24
N THR A 106 14.42 -11.68 -5.60
CA THR A 106 13.17 -12.47 -5.56
C THR A 106 12.69 -12.83 -4.16
N THR A 107 13.54 -12.68 -3.13
CA THR A 107 13.23 -13.07 -1.76
C THR A 107 12.99 -11.87 -0.86
N GLU A 108 13.89 -10.89 -0.87
CA GLU A 108 13.88 -9.75 0.04
C GLU A 108 12.87 -8.69 -0.37
N ILE A 109 12.69 -8.43 -1.67
CA ILE A 109 11.68 -7.46 -2.12
C ILE A 109 10.26 -7.88 -1.73
N PRO A 110 9.81 -9.13 -2.00
CA PRO A 110 8.48 -9.56 -1.56
C PRO A 110 8.31 -9.53 -0.04
N LYS A 111 9.36 -9.81 0.74
CA LYS A 111 9.30 -9.69 2.21
C LYS A 111 9.05 -8.24 2.65
N LEU A 112 9.76 -7.28 2.09
CA LEU A 112 9.57 -5.86 2.37
C LEU A 112 8.18 -5.39 1.93
N GLN A 113 7.73 -5.81 0.75
CA GLN A 113 6.38 -5.53 0.26
C GLN A 113 5.31 -6.12 1.17
N GLN A 114 5.48 -7.36 1.65
CA GLN A 114 4.56 -8.01 2.58
C GLN A 114 4.51 -7.28 3.91
N LYS A 115 5.66 -6.92 4.49
CA LYS A 115 5.75 -6.12 5.72
C LYS A 115 5.00 -4.80 5.57
N ASN A 116 5.19 -4.11 4.45
CA ASN A 116 4.48 -2.86 4.18
C ASN A 116 2.98 -3.08 3.98
N SER A 117 2.58 -4.16 3.29
CA SER A 117 1.17 -4.51 3.09
C SER A 117 0.46 -4.74 4.42
N VAL A 118 1.10 -5.39 5.39
CA VAL A 118 0.54 -5.55 6.74
C VAL A 118 0.35 -4.18 7.39
N SER A 119 1.35 -3.29 7.29
CA SER A 119 1.24 -1.93 7.84
C SER A 119 0.09 -1.14 7.22
N VAL A 120 -0.11 -1.25 5.90
CA VAL A 120 -1.21 -0.61 5.18
C VAL A 120 -2.57 -1.19 5.63
N SER A 121 -2.67 -2.50 5.82
CA SER A 121 -3.91 -3.12 6.32
C SER A 121 -4.23 -2.67 7.74
N VAL A 122 -3.22 -2.57 8.61
CA VAL A 122 -3.40 -2.10 9.99
C VAL A 122 -3.81 -0.63 10.04
N ASP A 123 -3.21 0.22 9.22
CA ASP A 123 -3.59 1.63 9.05
C ASP A 123 -5.04 1.76 8.55
N GLY A 124 -5.47 0.85 7.66
CA GLY A 124 -6.83 0.79 7.13
C GLY A 124 -7.92 0.54 8.18
N PHE A 125 -7.59 0.03 9.37
CA PHE A 125 -8.59 -0.13 10.43
C PHE A 125 -9.16 1.21 10.92
N ALA A 126 -8.48 2.35 10.68
CA ALA A 126 -9.04 3.67 10.97
C ALA A 126 -10.35 3.93 10.19
N ASP A 127 -10.55 3.26 9.05
CA ASP A 127 -11.74 3.41 8.19
C ASP A 127 -13.04 2.95 8.90
N TYR A 128 -12.95 2.09 9.92
CA TYR A 128 -14.11 1.65 10.70
C TYR A 128 -14.93 2.81 11.27
N PHE A 129 -14.26 3.94 11.58
CA PHE A 129 -14.94 5.13 12.03
C PHE A 129 -15.98 5.62 11.01
N PHE A 130 -15.63 5.64 9.72
CA PHE A 130 -16.53 6.07 8.67
C PHE A 130 -17.53 4.99 8.29
N ASP A 131 -17.13 3.72 8.30
CA ASP A 131 -18.01 2.58 8.03
C ASP A 131 -19.22 2.54 8.98
N ASP A 132 -19.06 3.07 10.20
CA ASP A 132 -20.13 3.13 11.21
C ASP A 132 -21.09 4.31 11.05
N PHE A 133 -20.81 5.27 10.16
CA PHE A 133 -21.67 6.45 9.98
C PHE A 133 -23.15 6.11 9.78
N PRO A 134 -23.54 5.12 8.96
CA PRO A 134 -24.94 4.77 8.78
C PRO A 134 -25.63 4.33 10.08
N VAL A 135 -24.92 3.63 10.97
CA VAL A 135 -25.46 3.21 12.27
C VAL A 135 -25.58 4.41 13.20
N LEU A 136 -24.57 5.29 13.22
CA LEU A 136 -24.61 6.52 14.02
C LEU A 136 -25.74 7.45 13.58
N GLU A 137 -26.00 7.55 12.27
CA GLU A 137 -27.16 8.27 11.72
C GLU A 137 -28.48 7.64 12.17
N SER A 138 -28.58 6.32 12.11
CA SER A 138 -29.78 5.59 12.56
C SER A 138 -30.05 5.81 14.05
N LEU A 139 -29.00 5.79 14.87
CA LEU A 139 -29.09 6.10 16.30
C LEU A 139 -29.47 7.55 16.57
N GLU A 140 -28.92 8.52 15.82
CA GLU A 140 -29.29 9.93 15.93
C GLU A 140 -30.77 10.16 15.60
N VAL A 141 -31.25 9.59 14.50
CA VAL A 141 -32.67 9.61 14.12
C VAL A 141 -33.50 8.99 15.23
N ALA A 142 -33.08 7.83 15.74
CA ALA A 142 -33.84 7.13 16.75
C ALA A 142 -33.97 7.92 18.06
N ARG A 143 -32.89 8.59 18.49
CA ARG A 143 -32.85 9.41 19.71
C ARG A 143 -33.72 10.67 19.62
N ARG A 144 -33.93 11.20 18.41
CA ARG A 144 -34.67 12.45 18.19
C ARG A 144 -36.10 12.23 17.72
N ALA A 145 -36.46 11.01 17.34
CA ALA A 145 -37.79 10.71 16.84
C ALA A 145 -38.86 10.94 17.93
N GLU A 146 -39.84 11.79 17.63
CA GLU A 146 -41.05 11.92 18.44
C GLU A 146 -42.00 10.78 18.08
N VAL A 147 -42.06 9.76 18.94
CA VAL A 147 -42.93 8.60 18.75
C VAL A 147 -44.07 8.58 19.78
N PRO A 148 -45.27 8.07 19.42
CA PRO A 148 -46.34 7.81 20.38
C PRO A 148 -45.88 6.99 21.58
N ASP A 149 -46.46 7.22 22.75
CA ASP A 149 -46.05 6.57 24.01
C ASP A 149 -45.97 5.05 23.93
N ARG A 150 -46.87 4.42 23.16
CA ARG A 150 -46.90 2.97 22.95
C ARG A 150 -45.62 2.40 22.29
N TRP A 151 -44.82 3.23 21.62
CA TRP A 151 -43.60 2.80 20.92
C TRP A 151 -42.31 3.29 21.59
N LYS A 152 -42.39 4.09 22.66
CA LYS A 152 -41.21 4.61 23.36
C LYS A 152 -40.31 3.49 23.88
N SER A 153 -40.88 2.44 24.48
CA SER A 153 -40.11 1.30 24.97
C SER A 153 -39.41 0.51 23.86
N GLU A 154 -40.06 0.37 22.70
CA GLU A 154 -39.46 -0.28 21.53
C GLU A 154 -38.28 0.52 21.00
N GLN A 155 -38.44 1.85 20.96
CA GLN A 155 -37.38 2.78 20.54
C GLN A 155 -36.17 2.73 21.49
N GLU A 156 -36.41 2.75 22.81
CA GLU A 156 -35.36 2.63 23.82
C GLU A 156 -34.63 1.29 23.73
N SER A 157 -35.36 0.19 23.51
CA SER A 157 -34.77 -1.14 23.30
C SER A 157 -33.90 -1.14 22.05
N TYR A 158 -34.39 -0.62 20.92
CA TYR A 158 -33.63 -0.55 19.67
C TYR A 158 -32.28 0.17 19.85
N ILE A 159 -32.29 1.34 20.50
CA ILE A 159 -31.07 2.11 20.75
C ILE A 159 -30.10 1.29 21.61
N LYS A 160 -30.59 0.72 22.72
CA LYS A 160 -29.77 -0.08 23.65
C LYS A 160 -29.18 -1.31 22.98
N ASP A 161 -29.99 -2.06 22.23
CA ASP A 161 -29.60 -3.30 21.58
C ASP A 161 -28.59 -3.03 20.45
N THR A 162 -28.77 -1.93 19.70
CA THR A 162 -27.83 -1.50 18.66
C THR A 162 -26.47 -1.16 19.24
N ILE A 163 -26.42 -0.39 20.34
CA ILE A 163 -25.15 -0.05 21.03
C ILE A 163 -24.52 -1.32 21.62
N ALA A 164 -25.30 -2.17 22.29
CA ALA A 164 -24.79 -3.42 22.84
C ALA A 164 -24.18 -4.33 21.76
N LYS A 165 -24.80 -4.40 20.58
CA LYS A 165 -24.25 -5.09 19.42
C LYS A 165 -22.96 -4.44 18.91
N GLY A 166 -22.92 -3.12 18.78
CA GLY A 166 -21.73 -2.37 18.36
C GLY A 166 -20.52 -2.62 19.25
N ILE A 167 -20.73 -2.62 20.57
CA ILE A 167 -19.73 -2.97 21.59
C ILE A 167 -19.28 -4.42 21.43
N LYS A 168 -20.23 -5.35 21.32
CA LYS A 168 -19.93 -6.77 21.18
C LYS A 168 -19.11 -7.05 19.92
N ASP A 169 -19.55 -6.55 18.77
CA ASP A 169 -18.85 -6.72 17.49
C ASP A 169 -17.44 -6.11 17.55
N TRP A 170 -17.27 -4.98 18.24
CA TRP A 170 -15.96 -4.36 18.43
C TRP A 170 -14.99 -5.24 19.23
N GLN A 171 -15.44 -5.77 20.36
CA GLN A 171 -14.63 -6.55 21.29
C GLN A 171 -14.37 -7.98 20.79
N GLU A 172 -15.36 -8.60 20.14
CA GLU A 172 -15.30 -10.01 19.74
C GLU A 172 -14.80 -10.20 18.30
N GLN A 173 -14.88 -9.18 17.44
CA GLN A 173 -14.48 -9.31 16.03
C GLN A 173 -13.40 -8.29 15.63
N VAL A 174 -13.67 -6.99 15.80
CA VAL A 174 -12.76 -5.95 15.27
C VAL A 174 -11.40 -5.97 15.96
N ILE A 175 -11.37 -5.86 17.29
CA ILE A 175 -10.11 -5.88 18.06
C ILE A 175 -9.32 -7.18 17.84
N PRO A 176 -9.94 -8.38 17.94
CA PRO A 176 -9.22 -9.63 17.69
C PRO A 176 -8.65 -9.72 16.27
N ASN A 177 -9.42 -9.32 15.26
CA ASN A 177 -8.96 -9.36 13.86
C ASN A 177 -7.78 -8.41 13.63
N ALA A 178 -7.83 -7.19 14.19
CA ALA A 178 -6.71 -6.27 14.07
C ALA A 178 -5.46 -6.79 14.80
N ARG A 179 -5.64 -7.40 15.97
CA ARG A 179 -4.56 -7.99 16.77
C ARG A 179 -3.95 -9.27 16.20
N GLN A 180 -4.56 -9.89 15.19
CA GLN A 180 -3.90 -10.93 14.39
C GLN A 180 -2.73 -10.36 13.57
N TRP A 181 -2.79 -9.08 13.20
CA TRP A 181 -1.77 -8.42 12.38
C TRP A 181 -0.79 -7.59 13.22
N ASP A 182 -1.30 -6.90 14.24
CA ASP A 182 -0.49 -6.16 15.22
C ASP A 182 -1.02 -6.44 16.64
N PRO A 183 -0.35 -7.31 17.42
CA PRO A 183 -0.80 -7.67 18.77
C PRO A 183 -0.98 -6.48 19.73
N ALA A 184 -0.27 -5.38 19.49
CA ALA A 184 -0.36 -4.16 20.30
C ALA A 184 -1.42 -3.17 19.78
N TRP A 185 -2.15 -3.53 18.72
CA TRP A 185 -3.09 -2.64 18.07
C TRP A 185 -4.16 -2.12 19.04
N SER A 186 -4.42 -0.83 18.91
CA SER A 186 -5.52 -0.10 19.49
C SER A 186 -6.00 0.94 18.48
N PHE A 187 -7.29 1.27 18.54
CA PHE A 187 -7.86 2.25 17.63
C PHE A 187 -7.41 3.66 18.03
N ASP A 188 -6.71 4.34 17.12
CA ASP A 188 -6.19 5.68 17.32
C ASP A 188 -7.01 6.70 16.52
N TYR A 189 -7.81 7.50 17.24
CA TYR A 189 -8.63 8.54 16.63
C TYR A 189 -7.82 9.70 16.06
N SER A 190 -6.56 9.90 16.47
CA SER A 190 -5.73 10.97 15.92
C SER A 190 -5.42 10.73 14.44
N LEU A 191 -5.45 9.48 13.98
CA LEU A 191 -5.30 9.12 12.58
C LEU A 191 -6.38 9.75 11.68
N LEU A 192 -7.57 10.04 12.21
CA LEU A 192 -8.66 10.65 11.44
C LEU A 192 -8.35 12.09 10.99
N GLU A 193 -7.41 12.76 11.66
CA GLU A 193 -6.96 14.11 11.31
C GLU A 193 -5.93 14.11 10.18
N GLU A 194 -5.33 12.96 9.89
CA GLU A 194 -4.31 12.84 8.85
C GLU A 194 -4.95 12.84 7.46
N ASP A 195 -4.35 13.59 6.52
CA ASP A 195 -4.85 13.79 5.16
C ASP A 195 -5.34 12.50 4.48
N ARG A 196 -4.59 11.40 4.62
CA ARG A 196 -4.91 10.11 3.97
C ARG A 196 -6.25 9.52 4.40
N HIS A 197 -6.56 9.59 5.68
CA HIS A 197 -7.80 9.07 6.26
C HIS A 197 -8.92 10.08 6.06
N ARG A 198 -8.61 11.36 6.25
CA ARG A 198 -9.54 12.46 6.04
C ARG A 198 -10.13 12.50 4.63
N ARG A 199 -9.33 12.16 3.60
CA ARG A 199 -9.78 12.06 2.19
C ARG A 199 -10.90 11.04 1.97
N LYS A 200 -10.98 9.99 2.79
CA LYS A 200 -11.99 8.94 2.67
C LYS A 200 -13.31 9.34 3.34
N ILE A 201 -13.31 10.43 4.10
CA ILE A 201 -14.45 10.89 4.90
C ILE A 201 -15.04 12.14 4.22
N PRO A 202 -16.02 12.04 3.32
CA PRO A 202 -16.53 13.17 2.55
C PRO A 202 -17.52 14.06 3.33
N VAL A 203 -17.26 14.32 4.61
CA VAL A 203 -18.06 15.23 5.45
C VAL A 203 -17.20 16.33 6.07
N PRO A 204 -17.76 17.48 6.48
CA PRO A 204 -17.00 18.55 7.15
C PRO A 204 -16.42 18.12 8.51
N ASP A 205 -15.34 18.78 8.96
CA ASP A 205 -14.66 18.45 10.22
C ASP A 205 -15.57 18.62 11.45
N SER A 206 -16.54 19.54 11.39
CA SER A 206 -17.55 19.70 12.43
C SER A 206 -18.42 18.46 12.60
N VAL A 207 -18.71 17.75 11.50
CA VAL A 207 -19.46 16.48 11.52
C VAL A 207 -18.57 15.36 12.05
N VAL A 208 -17.32 15.28 11.60
CA VAL A 208 -16.33 14.30 12.11
C VAL A 208 -16.20 14.41 13.62
N LYS A 209 -15.97 15.62 14.13
CA LYS A 209 -15.82 15.86 15.57
C LYS A 209 -17.05 15.47 16.38
N ARG A 210 -18.26 15.71 15.85
CA ARG A 210 -19.50 15.26 16.49
C ARG A 210 -19.62 13.74 16.49
N ARG A 211 -19.39 13.11 15.34
CA ARG A 211 -19.48 11.66 15.14
C ARG A 211 -18.44 10.89 15.97
N LEU A 212 -17.30 11.50 16.28
CA LEU A 212 -16.25 10.91 17.10
C LEU A 212 -16.76 10.49 18.48
N GLU A 213 -17.47 11.37 19.18
CA GLU A 213 -18.02 11.07 20.51
C GLU A 213 -19.14 10.02 20.44
N GLU A 214 -19.97 10.06 19.41
CA GLU A 214 -21.03 9.06 19.18
C GLU A 214 -20.44 7.68 18.83
N HIS A 215 -19.35 7.64 18.07
CA HIS A 215 -18.63 6.41 17.74
C HIS A 215 -17.99 5.78 18.97
N LYS A 216 -17.36 6.59 19.83
CA LYS A 216 -16.83 6.13 21.12
C LYS A 216 -17.90 5.45 21.97
N GLU A 217 -19.08 6.07 22.08
CA GLU A 217 -20.22 5.49 22.78
C GLU A 217 -20.65 4.16 22.13
N TYR A 218 -20.85 4.16 20.80
CA TYR A 218 -21.29 2.98 20.05
C TYR A 218 -20.32 1.79 20.14
N ARG A 219 -19.01 2.06 20.21
CA ARG A 219 -17.95 1.05 20.33
C ARG A 219 -17.54 0.73 21.77
N GLY A 220 -18.09 1.44 22.74
CA GLY A 220 -17.74 1.27 24.16
C GLY A 220 -16.30 1.65 24.48
N ILE A 221 -15.76 2.66 23.77
CA ILE A 221 -14.42 3.19 23.97
C ILE A 221 -14.54 4.44 24.85
N SER A 222 -14.00 4.37 26.06
CA SER A 222 -13.94 5.50 27.02
C SER A 222 -12.71 6.35 26.84
#